data_AF-A0A2V5Z0I7-F1
#
_entry.id   AF-A0A2V5Z0I7-F1
#
_cell.length_a   1.000
_cell.length_b   1.000
_cell.length_c   1.000
_cell.angle_alpha   90.00
_cell.angle_beta   90.00
_cell.angle_gamma   90.00
#
_symmetry.space_group_name_H-M   'P 1'
#
loop_
_entity.id
_entity.type
_entity.pdbx_description
1 polymer ?
#
loop_
_entity_poly.entity_id
_entity_poly.type
_entity_poly.pdbx_seq_one_letter_code
_entity_poly.pdbx_strand_id
1 'polypeptide(L)'
;NGSHGFQFGGGSILKSCLAYNNGGAGITTSSVSSLTVIDCNAHFNTGFGIAGPKRTFVTGSTGEENRGGGISVGGSSTVSNCNASGNTGIGIIASAGSAVTGCTASGNTGDGIQVDNLARVEGNTCQGNGAGGGDGAGVHATGRINRIDGNMSTQNDRGIDIDAGGNFVVRNDASNNTTNYDVVAGNTNANVETPGANFVLTRPWANFIH
;
A
#
# COMPACT_ATOMS: atom_id res chain seq x y z
N ASN A 1 23.42 -9.80 -4.05
CA ASN A 1 24.02 -11.17 -4.14
C ASN A 1 23.03 -12.10 -4.87
N GLY A 2 23.29 -13.40 -5.06
CA GLY A 2 22.35 -14.32 -5.74
C GLY A 2 21.12 -14.76 -4.93
N SER A 3 20.96 -14.25 -3.71
CA SER A 3 19.90 -14.62 -2.74
C SER A 3 19.33 -13.34 -2.10
N HIS A 4 18.93 -13.39 -0.84
CA HIS A 4 18.44 -12.24 -0.07
C HIS A 4 19.56 -11.28 0.34
N GLY A 5 19.25 -9.98 0.42
CA GLY A 5 20.19 -8.99 0.95
C GLY A 5 20.44 -9.21 2.44
N PHE A 6 19.34 -9.26 3.20
CA PHE A 6 19.34 -9.56 4.63
C PHE A 6 18.25 -10.58 4.98
N GLN A 7 18.63 -11.63 5.70
CA GLN A 7 17.71 -12.64 6.21
C GLN A 7 18.06 -12.99 7.66
N PHE A 8 17.10 -12.80 8.58
CA PHE A 8 17.30 -13.03 10.01
C PHE A 8 16.26 -13.97 10.62
N GLY A 9 16.46 -14.31 11.88
CA GLY A 9 15.44 -14.96 12.70
C GLY A 9 14.27 -14.03 13.05
N GLY A 10 13.25 -14.59 13.70
CA GLY A 10 12.10 -13.83 14.16
C GLY A 10 12.44 -12.87 15.30
N GLY A 11 11.78 -11.72 15.35
CA GLY A 11 11.99 -10.70 16.39
C GLY A 11 13.21 -9.82 16.15
N SER A 12 13.87 -9.92 15.00
CA SER A 12 14.97 -9.04 14.64
C SER A 12 14.52 -7.60 14.38
N ILE A 13 15.40 -6.66 14.74
CA ILE A 13 15.24 -5.23 14.49
C ILE A 13 16.35 -4.80 13.54
N LEU A 14 15.95 -4.21 12.41
CA LEU A 14 16.83 -3.61 11.43
C LEU A 14 16.61 -2.11 11.39
N LYS A 15 17.71 -1.38 11.39
CA LYS A 15 17.69 0.07 11.30
C LYS A 15 18.77 0.58 10.35
N SER A 16 18.43 1.56 9.50
CA SER A 16 19.40 2.30 8.69
C SER A 16 20.29 1.41 7.80
N CYS A 17 19.68 0.43 7.13
CA CYS A 17 20.38 -0.55 6.29
C CYS A 17 20.00 -0.38 4.81
N LEU A 18 20.93 -0.72 3.90
CA LEU A 18 20.72 -0.74 2.44
C LEU A 18 20.76 -2.17 1.90
N ALA A 19 19.66 -2.63 1.31
CA ALA A 19 19.53 -3.90 0.61
C ALA A 19 19.39 -3.66 -0.90
N TYR A 20 20.52 -3.71 -1.61
CA TYR A 20 20.60 -3.31 -3.02
C TYR A 20 20.96 -4.48 -3.94
N ASN A 21 20.23 -4.62 -5.06
CA ASN A 21 20.54 -5.55 -6.16
C ASN A 21 20.76 -7.01 -5.71
N ASN A 22 19.72 -7.59 -5.09
CA ASN A 22 19.73 -8.97 -4.61
C ASN A 22 18.85 -9.90 -5.44
N GLY A 23 19.30 -11.15 -5.57
CA GLY A 23 18.66 -12.24 -6.32
C GLY A 23 17.43 -12.85 -5.64
N GLY A 24 17.03 -12.33 -4.49
CA GLY A 24 15.75 -12.58 -3.82
C GLY A 24 15.18 -11.28 -3.26
N ALA A 25 14.47 -11.36 -2.14
CA ALA A 25 14.03 -10.18 -1.39
C ALA A 25 15.20 -9.37 -0.81
N GLY A 26 15.03 -8.05 -0.67
CA GLY A 26 16.02 -7.17 -0.06
C GLY A 26 16.20 -7.46 1.43
N ILE A 27 15.13 -7.29 2.21
CA ILE A 27 15.09 -7.55 3.66
C ILE A 27 13.99 -8.59 3.92
N THR A 28 14.33 -9.67 4.62
CA THR A 28 13.37 -10.71 4.98
C THR A 28 13.74 -11.42 6.29
N THR A 29 12.90 -12.38 6.69
CA THR A 29 13.19 -13.31 7.79
C THR A 29 13.01 -14.74 7.33
N SER A 30 13.69 -15.68 7.99
CA SER A 30 13.45 -17.11 7.88
C SER A 30 12.37 -17.62 8.84
N SER A 31 11.68 -16.73 9.57
CA SER A 31 10.74 -17.06 10.65
C SER A 31 9.34 -16.53 10.37
N VAL A 32 8.35 -17.06 11.08
CA VAL A 32 6.95 -16.59 11.03
C VAL A 32 6.58 -15.65 12.18
N SER A 33 7.57 -15.12 12.91
CA SER A 33 7.32 -14.45 14.21
C SER A 33 6.99 -12.97 14.09
N SER A 34 8.00 -12.14 13.82
CA SER A 34 7.90 -10.68 13.70
C SER A 34 9.20 -10.15 13.09
N LEU A 35 9.14 -8.94 12.54
CA LEU A 35 10.28 -8.20 12.03
C LEU A 35 10.05 -6.72 12.28
N THR A 36 11.07 -6.00 12.71
CA THR A 36 11.05 -4.54 12.80
C THR A 36 12.05 -3.96 11.80
N VAL A 37 11.58 -3.09 10.91
CA VAL A 37 12.40 -2.42 9.88
C VAL A 37 12.20 -0.92 10.00
N ILE A 38 13.28 -0.19 10.22
CA ILE A 38 13.25 1.24 10.52
C ILE A 38 14.28 1.94 9.62
N ASP A 39 13.86 2.94 8.85
CA ASP A 39 14.78 3.75 8.04
C ASP A 39 15.68 2.93 7.09
N CYS A 40 15.17 1.83 6.54
CA CYS A 40 15.92 0.97 5.63
C CYS A 40 15.56 1.25 4.17
N ASN A 41 16.51 1.07 3.26
CA ASN A 41 16.30 1.17 1.82
C ASN A 41 16.51 -0.20 1.16
N ALA A 42 15.47 -0.72 0.52
CA ALA A 42 15.53 -1.95 -0.27
C ALA A 42 15.22 -1.64 -1.74
N HIS A 43 16.24 -1.78 -2.60
CA HIS A 43 16.22 -1.28 -3.97
C HIS A 43 16.76 -2.30 -4.99
N PHE A 44 16.18 -2.36 -6.19
CA PHE A 44 16.59 -3.26 -7.28
C PHE A 44 16.66 -4.74 -6.91
N ASN A 45 15.83 -5.21 -5.98
CA ASN A 45 15.79 -6.62 -5.63
C ASN A 45 14.87 -7.37 -6.59
N THR A 46 15.22 -8.61 -6.90
CA THR A 46 14.39 -9.45 -7.78
C THR A 46 13.11 -9.93 -7.10
N GLY A 47 13.09 -10.05 -5.77
CA GLY A 47 11.91 -10.29 -4.96
C GLY A 47 11.25 -8.99 -4.49
N PHE A 48 10.58 -9.04 -3.35
CA PHE A 48 10.11 -7.83 -2.66
C PHE A 48 11.29 -7.05 -2.07
N GLY A 49 11.19 -5.72 -2.00
CA GLY A 49 12.15 -4.90 -1.25
C GLY A 49 12.20 -5.32 0.21
N ILE A 50 11.05 -5.29 0.89
CA ILE A 50 10.88 -5.74 2.28
C ILE A 50 9.80 -6.81 2.34
N ALA A 51 10.12 -7.98 2.89
CA ALA A 51 9.19 -9.09 3.08
C ALA A 51 9.16 -9.49 4.56
N GLY A 52 8.09 -9.13 5.26
CA GLY A 52 7.88 -9.43 6.68
C GLY A 52 6.83 -10.52 6.91
N PRO A 53 6.97 -11.37 7.95
CA PRO A 53 5.91 -12.25 8.38
C PRO A 53 4.75 -11.46 9.04
N LYS A 54 3.89 -12.15 9.81
CA LYS A 54 2.92 -11.47 10.68
C LYS A 54 3.62 -10.61 11.74
N ARG A 55 2.92 -9.60 12.26
CA ARG A 55 3.42 -8.66 13.28
C ARG A 55 4.74 -7.99 12.87
N THR A 56 4.81 -7.60 11.61
CA THR A 56 5.91 -6.80 11.10
C THR A 56 5.63 -5.32 11.32
N PHE A 57 6.65 -4.60 11.75
CA PHE A 57 6.62 -3.14 11.88
C PHE A 57 7.61 -2.55 10.90
N VAL A 58 7.13 -1.81 9.91
CA VAL A 58 7.95 -1.08 8.93
C VAL A 58 7.67 0.40 9.06
N THR A 59 8.70 1.20 9.31
CA THR A 59 8.57 2.66 9.34
C THR A 59 9.72 3.36 8.66
N GLY A 60 9.45 4.50 8.02
CA GLY A 60 10.50 5.35 7.43
C GLY A 60 11.32 4.66 6.33
N SER A 61 10.81 3.56 5.77
CA SER A 61 11.60 2.66 4.92
C SER A 61 11.14 2.72 3.46
N THR A 62 12.05 2.31 2.59
CA THR A 62 11.88 2.36 1.14
C THR A 62 11.93 0.96 0.54
N GLY A 63 10.96 0.64 -0.32
CA GLY A 63 10.92 -0.54 -1.18
C GLY A 63 10.72 -0.13 -2.63
N GLU A 64 11.80 0.23 -3.32
CA GLU A 64 11.76 0.86 -4.65
C GLU A 64 12.39 0.01 -5.75
N GLU A 65 11.82 0.09 -6.96
CA GLU A 65 12.38 -0.51 -8.19
C GLU A 65 12.68 -2.01 -8.06
N ASN A 66 11.87 -2.72 -7.27
CA ASN A 66 11.98 -4.16 -7.08
C ASN A 66 11.06 -4.90 -8.06
N ARG A 67 11.49 -6.10 -8.48
CA ARG A 67 10.71 -6.89 -9.44
C ARG A 67 9.48 -7.57 -8.83
N GLY A 68 9.56 -7.99 -7.55
CA GLY A 68 8.42 -8.65 -6.90
C GLY A 68 7.38 -7.68 -6.35
N GLY A 69 7.80 -6.49 -5.92
CA GLY A 69 6.97 -5.50 -5.24
C GLY A 69 7.78 -4.72 -4.17
N GLY A 70 7.19 -3.68 -3.59
CA GLY A 70 7.90 -2.83 -2.64
C GLY A 70 8.01 -3.45 -1.24
N ILE A 71 6.88 -3.49 -0.53
CA ILE A 71 6.76 -3.92 0.86
C ILE A 71 5.62 -4.94 0.97
N SER A 72 5.92 -6.13 1.48
CA SER A 72 4.91 -7.16 1.77
C SER A 72 4.99 -7.55 3.24
N VAL A 73 3.87 -7.42 3.96
CA VAL A 73 3.77 -7.79 5.37
C VAL A 73 2.60 -8.74 5.63
N GLY A 74 2.83 -9.69 6.54
CA GLY A 74 1.80 -10.59 7.04
C GLY A 74 0.80 -9.88 7.96
N GLY A 75 -0.15 -10.65 8.53
CA GLY A 75 -1.25 -10.07 9.31
C GLY A 75 -0.81 -9.38 10.61
N SER A 76 -1.66 -8.49 11.12
CA SER A 76 -1.41 -7.70 12.34
C SER A 76 -0.13 -6.86 12.27
N SER A 77 0.17 -6.30 11.11
CA SER A 77 1.39 -5.52 10.86
C SER A 77 1.11 -4.02 10.78
N THR A 78 2.17 -3.21 10.86
CA THR A 78 2.11 -1.76 10.65
C THR A 78 3.12 -1.38 9.60
N VAL A 79 2.69 -0.64 8.59
CA VAL A 79 3.53 0.01 7.59
C VAL A 79 3.22 1.49 7.63
N SER A 80 4.19 2.32 8.00
CA SER A 80 3.95 3.75 8.17
C SER A 80 5.07 4.62 7.62
N ASN A 81 4.74 5.74 6.99
CA ASN A 81 5.74 6.70 6.49
C ASN A 81 6.78 6.02 5.59
N CYS A 82 6.34 5.13 4.69
CA CYS A 82 7.22 4.37 3.80
C CYS A 82 7.02 4.80 2.34
N ASN A 83 8.04 4.58 1.51
CA ASN A 83 7.94 4.77 0.06
C ASN A 83 8.05 3.42 -0.67
N ALA A 84 7.07 3.10 -1.51
CA ALA A 84 7.04 1.88 -2.28
C ALA A 84 6.73 2.17 -3.76
N SER A 85 7.77 2.54 -4.51
CA SER A 85 7.60 3.11 -5.85
C SER A 85 8.38 2.39 -6.95
N GLY A 86 7.86 2.46 -8.17
CA GLY A 86 8.54 1.96 -9.38
C GLY A 86 8.70 0.45 -9.41
N ASN A 87 7.90 -0.31 -8.67
CA ASN A 87 8.02 -1.77 -8.62
C ASN A 87 7.25 -2.42 -9.77
N THR A 88 7.76 -3.56 -10.29
CA THR A 88 7.03 -4.34 -11.30
C THR A 88 5.97 -5.28 -10.71
N GLY A 89 5.60 -5.06 -9.46
CA GLY A 89 4.55 -5.76 -8.74
C GLY A 89 3.69 -4.76 -7.98
N ILE A 90 3.14 -5.17 -6.84
CA ILE A 90 2.37 -4.28 -5.95
C ILE A 90 3.33 -3.45 -5.09
N GLY A 91 2.99 -2.18 -4.86
CA GLY A 91 3.75 -1.30 -3.97
C GLY A 91 3.78 -1.81 -2.54
N ILE A 92 2.62 -1.84 -1.88
CA ILE A 92 2.46 -2.31 -0.49
C ILE A 92 1.37 -3.38 -0.43
N ILE A 93 1.71 -4.56 0.08
CA ILE A 93 0.75 -5.60 0.45
C ILE A 93 0.71 -5.69 1.98
N ALA A 94 -0.45 -5.43 2.57
CA ALA A 94 -0.66 -5.59 4.00
C ALA A 94 -1.82 -6.54 4.29
N SER A 95 -1.50 -7.68 4.91
CA SER A 95 -2.49 -8.73 5.18
C SER A 95 -3.44 -8.37 6.33
N ALA A 96 -4.37 -9.28 6.66
CA ALA A 96 -5.45 -9.04 7.60
C ALA A 96 -5.04 -8.38 8.95
N GLY A 97 -5.82 -7.40 9.39
CA GLY A 97 -5.62 -6.70 10.67
C GLY A 97 -4.45 -5.72 10.69
N SER A 98 -3.92 -5.34 9.53
CA SER A 98 -2.76 -4.44 9.42
C SER A 98 -3.16 -2.96 9.26
N ALA A 99 -2.23 -2.07 9.54
CA ALA A 99 -2.38 -0.63 9.28
C ALA A 99 -1.34 -0.15 8.26
N VAL A 100 -1.78 0.60 7.26
CA VAL A 100 -0.93 1.28 6.26
C VAL A 100 -1.25 2.77 6.32
N THR A 101 -0.28 3.58 6.78
CA THR A 101 -0.54 5.00 7.08
C THR A 101 0.57 5.94 6.64
N GLY A 102 0.23 7.03 5.97
CA GLY A 102 1.22 8.06 5.60
C GLY A 102 2.27 7.56 4.61
N CYS A 103 1.98 6.51 3.84
CA CYS A 103 2.90 5.96 2.85
C CYS A 103 2.68 6.58 1.47
N THR A 104 3.72 6.52 0.66
CA THR A 104 3.65 6.78 -0.79
C THR A 104 3.81 5.45 -1.53
N ALA A 105 2.88 5.14 -2.43
CA ALA A 105 2.95 3.99 -3.32
C ALA A 105 2.70 4.43 -4.76
N SER A 106 3.76 4.55 -5.56
CA SER A 106 3.63 5.21 -6.87
C SER A 106 4.35 4.50 -8.01
N GLY A 107 3.77 4.57 -9.22
CA GLY A 107 4.39 4.03 -10.42
C GLY A 107 4.62 2.52 -10.36
N ASN A 108 3.80 1.79 -9.59
CA ASN A 108 3.85 0.34 -9.54
C ASN A 108 3.04 -0.24 -10.71
N THR A 109 3.45 -1.38 -11.27
CA THR A 109 2.71 -1.99 -12.39
C THR A 109 1.45 -2.71 -11.92
N GLY A 110 1.36 -3.08 -10.64
CA GLY A 110 0.14 -3.55 -9.98
C GLY A 110 -0.48 -2.46 -9.11
N ASP A 111 -1.18 -2.86 -8.04
CA ASP A 111 -1.76 -1.92 -7.08
C ASP A 111 -0.69 -1.10 -6.35
N GLY A 112 -1.04 0.12 -5.95
CA GLY A 112 -0.26 0.92 -5.01
C GLY A 112 -0.26 0.27 -3.63
N ILE A 113 -1.46 0.12 -3.06
CA ILE A 113 -1.67 -0.53 -1.76
C ILE A 113 -2.77 -1.58 -1.89
N GLN A 114 -2.46 -2.84 -1.59
CA GLN A 114 -3.43 -3.92 -1.48
C GLN A 114 -3.60 -4.35 -0.02
N VAL A 115 -4.85 -4.42 0.43
CA VAL A 115 -5.21 -4.95 1.76
C VAL A 115 -6.27 -6.03 1.69
N ASP A 116 -6.26 -6.91 2.71
CA ASP A 116 -7.23 -8.00 2.87
C ASP A 116 -8.37 -7.60 3.83
N ASN A 117 -8.49 -8.19 5.02
CA ASN A 117 -9.58 -7.94 5.96
C ASN A 117 -9.12 -7.08 7.15
N LEU A 118 -10.04 -6.37 7.79
CA LEU A 118 -9.80 -5.69 9.09
C LEU A 118 -8.63 -4.68 9.06
N ALA A 119 -8.30 -4.14 7.89
CA ALA A 119 -7.17 -3.24 7.71
C ALA A 119 -7.58 -1.77 7.88
N ARG A 120 -6.61 -0.93 8.23
CA ARG A 120 -6.73 0.53 8.19
C ARG A 120 -5.77 1.08 7.15
N VAL A 121 -6.31 1.76 6.14
CA VAL A 121 -5.54 2.41 5.08
C VAL A 121 -5.84 3.90 5.15
N GLU A 122 -4.91 4.68 5.67
CA GLU A 122 -5.17 6.09 5.98
C GLU A 122 -4.05 7.05 5.55
N GLY A 123 -4.43 8.16 4.92
CA GLY A 123 -3.51 9.27 4.65
C GLY A 123 -2.36 8.89 3.72
N ASN A 124 -2.58 7.95 2.78
CA ASN A 124 -1.57 7.52 1.83
C ASN A 124 -1.68 8.26 0.51
N THR A 125 -0.56 8.40 -0.20
CA THR A 125 -0.48 8.93 -1.56
C THR A 125 -0.23 7.78 -2.52
N CYS A 126 -1.19 7.49 -3.39
CA CYS A 126 -1.15 6.40 -4.36
C CYS A 126 -1.25 6.96 -5.77
N GLN A 127 -0.12 7.05 -6.49
CA GLN A 127 -0.07 7.75 -7.78
C GLN A 127 0.45 6.85 -8.92
N GLY A 128 -0.24 6.82 -10.06
CA GLY A 128 0.33 6.22 -11.26
C GLY A 128 0.47 4.70 -11.20
N ASN A 129 -0.35 4.01 -10.41
CA ASN A 129 -0.30 2.55 -10.29
C ASN A 129 -1.12 1.87 -11.39
N GLY A 130 -0.69 0.67 -11.80
CA GLY A 130 -1.19 -0.02 -12.98
C GLY A 130 -0.38 0.23 -14.28
N ALA A 131 0.75 0.93 -14.16
CA ALA A 131 1.59 1.30 -15.31
C ALA A 131 2.01 0.09 -16.15
N GLY A 132 1.94 0.21 -17.49
CA GLY A 132 2.44 -0.82 -18.41
C GLY A 132 1.43 -1.90 -18.81
N GLY A 133 0.13 -1.65 -18.63
CA GLY A 133 -0.96 -2.54 -19.06
C GLY A 133 -1.58 -3.37 -17.93
N GLY A 134 -1.36 -2.95 -16.68
CA GLY A 134 -2.00 -3.54 -15.51
C GLY A 134 -3.46 -3.14 -15.38
N ASP A 135 -4.07 -3.61 -14.31
CA ASP A 135 -5.39 -3.22 -13.83
C ASP A 135 -5.18 -2.83 -12.35
N GLY A 136 -4.31 -1.84 -12.13
CA GLY A 136 -3.77 -1.48 -10.82
C GLY A 136 -4.56 -0.36 -10.15
N ALA A 137 -4.99 -0.59 -8.92
CA ALA A 137 -5.63 0.44 -8.11
C ALA A 137 -4.62 1.26 -7.31
N GLY A 138 -4.95 2.50 -6.96
CA GLY A 138 -4.19 3.21 -5.93
C GLY A 138 -4.34 2.53 -4.56
N VAL A 139 -5.59 2.28 -4.15
CA VAL A 139 -5.91 1.46 -2.98
C VAL A 139 -6.90 0.36 -3.36
N HIS A 140 -6.52 -0.89 -3.12
CA HIS A 140 -7.33 -2.08 -3.38
C HIS A 140 -7.65 -2.83 -2.08
N ALA A 141 -8.93 -2.86 -1.71
CA ALA A 141 -9.42 -3.67 -0.59
C ALA A 141 -10.12 -4.93 -1.12
N THR A 142 -9.41 -6.06 -1.02
CA THR A 142 -9.89 -7.38 -1.48
C THR A 142 -10.85 -8.04 -0.47
N GLY A 143 -10.76 -7.65 0.80
CA GLY A 143 -11.54 -8.19 1.90
C GLY A 143 -12.54 -7.21 2.52
N ARG A 144 -13.02 -7.54 3.71
CA ARG A 144 -14.09 -6.81 4.43
C ARG A 144 -13.59 -6.14 5.71
N ILE A 145 -14.43 -5.23 6.24
CA ILE A 145 -14.20 -4.54 7.52
C ILE A 145 -12.91 -3.69 7.48
N ASN A 146 -12.56 -3.20 6.29
CA ASN A 146 -11.48 -2.25 6.14
C ASN A 146 -12.00 -0.83 6.36
N ARG A 147 -11.13 0.03 6.89
CA ARG A 147 -11.30 1.48 6.90
C ARG A 147 -10.36 2.10 5.88
N ILE A 148 -10.93 2.70 4.83
CA ILE A 148 -10.20 3.39 3.77
C ILE A 148 -10.49 4.87 3.87
N ASP A 149 -9.51 5.65 4.31
CA ASP A 149 -9.75 6.98 4.87
C ASP A 149 -8.70 8.02 4.50
N GLY A 150 -9.10 9.12 3.86
CA GLY A 150 -8.18 10.23 3.64
C GLY A 150 -7.00 9.91 2.70
N ASN A 151 -7.14 8.92 1.82
CA ASN A 151 -6.10 8.60 0.85
C ASN A 151 -6.24 9.47 -0.40
N MET A 152 -5.10 9.89 -0.95
CA MET A 152 -5.00 10.56 -2.25
C MET A 152 -4.62 9.53 -3.30
N SER A 153 -5.51 9.24 -4.23
CA SER A 153 -5.37 8.21 -5.24
C SER A 153 -5.47 8.82 -6.64
N THR A 154 -4.35 9.05 -7.32
CA THR A 154 -4.34 9.81 -8.57
C THR A 154 -3.63 9.11 -9.72
N GLN A 155 -4.09 9.31 -10.96
CA GLN A 155 -3.42 8.78 -12.16
C GLN A 155 -3.26 7.25 -12.21
N ASN A 156 -4.07 6.49 -11.48
CA ASN A 156 -4.05 5.03 -11.48
C ASN A 156 -5.05 4.49 -12.51
N ASP A 157 -5.02 3.19 -12.81
CA ASP A 157 -6.11 2.56 -13.58
C ASP A 157 -7.41 2.65 -12.78
N ARG A 158 -7.37 2.22 -11.52
CA ARG A 158 -8.45 2.39 -10.54
C ARG A 158 -8.00 3.26 -9.37
N GLY A 159 -8.83 4.16 -8.87
CA GLY A 159 -8.51 4.98 -7.71
C GLY A 159 -8.63 4.16 -6.43
N ILE A 160 -9.83 4.19 -5.85
CA ILE A 160 -10.21 3.34 -4.72
C ILE A 160 -11.02 2.17 -5.26
N ASP A 161 -10.49 0.95 -5.11
CA ASP A 161 -11.12 -0.29 -5.54
C ASP A 161 -11.46 -1.19 -4.34
N ILE A 162 -12.71 -1.67 -4.28
CA ILE A 162 -13.27 -2.45 -3.19
C ILE A 162 -14.07 -3.64 -3.74
N ASP A 163 -13.48 -4.83 -3.67
CA ASP A 163 -14.03 -6.08 -4.21
C ASP A 163 -15.10 -6.73 -3.35
N ALA A 164 -15.10 -6.46 -2.03
CA ALA A 164 -16.00 -7.07 -1.07
C ALA A 164 -16.86 -6.04 -0.32
N GLY A 165 -18.06 -6.45 0.12
CA GLY A 165 -18.91 -5.65 0.99
C GLY A 165 -18.36 -5.52 2.42
N GLY A 166 -18.92 -4.59 3.19
CA GLY A 166 -18.61 -4.42 4.61
C GLY A 166 -17.41 -3.53 4.93
N ASN A 167 -16.95 -2.72 3.98
CA ASN A 167 -15.89 -1.73 4.18
C ASN A 167 -16.46 -0.34 4.47
N PHE A 168 -15.65 0.51 5.10
CA PHE A 168 -15.96 1.92 5.38
C PHE A 168 -15.01 2.82 4.58
N VAL A 169 -15.56 3.60 3.64
CA VAL A 169 -14.79 4.37 2.65
C VAL A 169 -15.15 5.85 2.73
N VAL A 170 -14.23 6.69 3.19
CA VAL A 170 -14.55 8.06 3.63
C VAL A 170 -13.39 9.03 3.39
N ARG A 171 -13.64 10.31 3.13
CA ARG A 171 -12.62 11.38 3.01
C ARG A 171 -11.52 11.13 1.97
N ASN A 172 -11.68 10.16 1.07
CA ASN A 172 -10.67 9.90 0.04
C ASN A 172 -10.77 10.92 -1.08
N ASP A 173 -9.66 11.11 -1.77
CA ASP A 173 -9.50 11.97 -2.92
C ASP A 173 -9.04 11.10 -4.08
N ALA A 174 -9.86 11.00 -5.13
CA ALA A 174 -9.52 10.23 -6.31
C ALA A 174 -9.68 11.08 -7.58
N SER A 175 -8.56 11.36 -8.25
CA SER A 175 -8.50 12.24 -9.41
C SER A 175 -7.68 11.66 -10.55
N ASN A 176 -8.07 11.95 -11.79
CA ASN A 176 -7.35 11.52 -13.00
C ASN A 176 -7.07 10.00 -13.09
N ASN A 177 -7.86 9.15 -12.42
CA ASN A 177 -7.81 7.70 -12.63
C ASN A 177 -8.70 7.30 -13.81
N THR A 178 -8.51 6.12 -14.40
CA THR A 178 -9.47 5.60 -15.40
C THR A 178 -10.84 5.39 -14.75
N THR A 179 -10.86 4.83 -13.55
CA THR A 179 -12.05 4.73 -12.68
C THR A 179 -11.70 5.23 -11.28
N ASN A 180 -12.30 6.34 -10.82
CA ASN A 180 -11.95 6.93 -9.52
C ASN A 180 -12.39 6.09 -8.30
N TYR A 181 -13.61 5.55 -8.34
CA TYR A 181 -14.15 4.71 -7.29
C TYR A 181 -14.82 3.49 -7.94
N ASP A 182 -14.24 2.31 -7.73
CA ASP A 182 -14.86 1.03 -8.06
C ASP A 182 -15.21 0.35 -6.74
N VAL A 183 -16.49 0.35 -6.39
CA VAL A 183 -16.93 -0.09 -5.06
C VAL A 183 -18.12 -1.00 -5.21
N VAL A 184 -17.93 -2.28 -4.87
CA VAL A 184 -19.02 -3.26 -4.88
C VAL A 184 -20.12 -2.89 -3.88
N ALA A 185 -21.33 -3.39 -4.11
CA ALA A 185 -22.45 -3.20 -3.20
C ALA A 185 -22.19 -3.78 -1.78
N GLY A 186 -22.87 -3.22 -0.78
CA GLY A 186 -22.75 -3.67 0.62
C GLY A 186 -21.66 -2.96 1.42
N ASN A 187 -21.03 -1.92 0.86
CA ASN A 187 -20.08 -1.07 1.54
C ASN A 187 -20.75 0.17 2.15
N THR A 188 -20.19 0.69 3.24
CA THR A 188 -20.56 1.99 3.82
C THR A 188 -19.63 3.04 3.24
N ASN A 189 -19.91 3.50 2.02
CA ASN A 189 -19.17 4.59 1.40
C ASN A 189 -19.84 5.94 1.70
N ALA A 190 -19.02 6.97 1.92
CA ALA A 190 -19.53 8.33 1.92
C ALA A 190 -19.85 8.77 0.49
N ASN A 191 -20.76 9.75 0.37
CA ASN A 191 -21.07 10.42 -0.88
C ASN A 191 -19.78 10.84 -1.60
N VAL A 192 -19.73 10.57 -2.91
CA VAL A 192 -18.70 11.09 -3.79
C VAL A 192 -19.15 12.46 -4.29
N GLU A 193 -18.40 13.49 -3.97
CA GLU A 193 -18.64 14.87 -4.39
C GLU A 193 -17.62 15.28 -5.46
N THR A 194 -18.03 16.14 -6.39
CA THR A 194 -17.15 16.74 -7.39
C THR A 194 -17.07 18.25 -7.11
N PRO A 195 -16.09 18.69 -6.31
CA PRO A 195 -15.91 20.10 -5.98
C PRO A 195 -15.79 20.99 -7.21
N GLY A 196 -16.56 22.08 -7.24
CA GLY A 196 -16.39 23.17 -8.21
C GLY A 196 -15.50 24.30 -7.68
N ALA A 197 -15.39 25.38 -8.44
CA ALA A 197 -14.72 26.60 -7.95
C ALA A 197 -15.40 27.13 -6.67
N ASN A 198 -14.61 27.65 -5.73
CA ASN A 198 -15.07 28.14 -4.42
C ASN A 198 -15.80 27.09 -3.58
N PHE A 199 -15.35 25.83 -3.64
CA PHE A 199 -15.94 24.73 -2.91
C PHE A 199 -16.01 24.99 -1.40
N VAL A 200 -17.20 24.73 -0.83
CA VAL A 200 -17.44 24.75 0.61
C VAL A 200 -17.96 23.38 1.03
N LEU A 201 -17.30 22.77 2.01
CA LEU A 201 -17.62 21.44 2.48
C LEU A 201 -18.72 21.46 3.53
N THR A 202 -19.87 20.89 3.21
CA THR A 202 -20.98 20.69 4.18
C THR A 202 -21.07 19.24 4.68
N ARG A 203 -20.37 18.31 4.03
CA ARG A 203 -20.26 16.90 4.41
C ARG A 203 -18.81 16.54 4.72
N PRO A 204 -18.31 16.70 5.96
CA PRO A 204 -16.88 16.56 6.28
C PRO A 204 -16.29 15.17 6.00
N TRP A 205 -17.14 14.20 5.72
CA TRP A 205 -16.79 12.80 5.49
C TRP A 205 -16.92 12.39 4.01
N ALA A 206 -17.31 13.32 3.11
CA ALA A 206 -17.42 13.02 1.68
C ALA A 206 -16.11 12.52 1.08
N ASN A 207 -16.22 11.64 0.10
CA ASN A 207 -15.14 11.32 -0.83
C ASN A 207 -15.17 12.33 -1.99
N PHE A 208 -14.04 12.57 -2.65
CA PHE A 208 -13.92 13.60 -3.67
C PHE A 208 -13.40 13.05 -5.01
N ILE A 209 -13.87 13.68 -6.09
CA ILE A 209 -13.30 13.62 -7.44
C ILE A 209 -13.00 15.06 -7.87
N HIS A 210 -11.78 15.35 -8.30
CA HIS A 210 -11.40 16.62 -8.93
C HIS A 210 -10.29 16.47 -9.98
#